data_AF-A0A661F8P9-F1
#
_entry.id   AF-A0A661F8P9-F1
#
_cell.length_a   1.000
_cell.length_b   1.000
_cell.length_c   1.000
_cell.angle_alpha   90.00
_cell.angle_beta   90.00
_cell.angle_gamma   90.00
#
_symmetry.space_group_name_H-M   'P 1'
#
loop_
_entity.id
_entity.type
_entity.pdbx_description
1 polymer ?
#
loop_
_entity_poly.entity_id
_entity_poly.type
_entity_poly.pdbx_seq_one_letter_code
_entity_poly.pdbx_strand_id
1 'polypeptide(L)'
;NPTTCDQKTKTGSVMREMGYEVYDMELPPVKESEEGREYWRRSVRKFTKNLKNITGQKVTRKKLKETIGKVAKAQHSYHRIQQLRKTVPAPVLGKDIFLATNAFFFDDLERWTVAMDRLGDEIEERVANKHNAAGARTPRIVFTGSPPIFPNLKIPLMIELADAVIVADETCSSNRLLNDMVSVDEWFLYDMVDAIADRYLKSCTCPVFTLNDDRQRRLVELCKMYSADGVVYQAFAGCQVYELEQRSIAKILEENGIPMLYIETDYSPSQSGQLSTRIEAFVESLKARKRRRA
;
A
#
# COMPACT_ATOMS: atom_id res chain seq x y z
N ASN A 1 -12.99 -3.97 12.91
CA ASN A 1 -12.62 -2.56 12.70
C ASN A 1 -11.38 -2.25 13.54
N PRO A 2 -10.17 -2.18 12.95
CA PRO A 2 -9.02 -1.68 13.68
C PRO A 2 -9.18 -0.19 13.96
N THR A 3 -9.12 0.22 15.23
CA THR A 3 -9.35 1.60 15.71
C THR A 3 -8.14 2.49 15.39
N THR A 4 -7.95 2.76 14.10
CA THR A 4 -6.82 3.51 13.53
C THR A 4 -6.98 5.03 13.67
N CYS A 5 -7.63 5.69 12.70
CA CYS A 5 -7.97 7.11 12.81
C CYS A 5 -9.33 7.32 13.51
N ASP A 6 -9.57 8.53 14.01
CA ASP A 6 -10.79 8.91 14.73
C ASP A 6 -12.06 8.59 13.93
N GLN A 7 -12.05 8.84 12.62
CA GLN A 7 -13.19 8.52 11.76
C GLN A 7 -13.53 7.03 11.84
N LYS A 8 -12.53 6.14 11.69
CA LYS A 8 -12.75 4.69 11.77
C LYS A 8 -13.15 4.23 13.17
N THR A 9 -12.59 4.86 14.21
CA THR A 9 -13.00 4.58 15.60
C THR A 9 -14.48 4.88 15.80
N LYS A 10 -14.99 5.99 15.25
CA LYS A 10 -16.42 6.34 15.33
C LYS A 10 -17.30 5.53 14.37
N THR A 11 -16.80 5.12 13.20
CA THR A 11 -17.57 4.32 12.22
C THR A 11 -18.12 3.02 12.82
N GLY A 12 -17.39 2.40 13.75
CA GLY A 12 -17.87 1.18 14.41
C GLY A 12 -19.20 1.37 15.16
N SER A 13 -19.47 2.54 15.74
CA SER A 13 -20.77 2.85 16.37
C SER A 13 -21.87 2.99 15.34
N VAL A 14 -21.61 3.77 14.28
CA VAL A 14 -22.56 4.04 13.20
C VAL A 14 -22.97 2.73 12.50
N MET A 15 -22.02 1.83 12.24
CA MET A 15 -22.33 0.53 11.64
C MET A 15 -23.22 -0.34 12.53
N ARG A 16 -23.06 -0.27 13.86
CA ARG A 16 -23.93 -1.01 14.79
C ARG A 16 -25.35 -0.45 14.81
N GLU A 17 -25.50 0.87 14.73
CA GLU A 17 -26.81 1.54 14.59
C GLU A 17 -27.52 1.12 13.29
N MET A 18 -26.76 0.83 12.24
CA MET A 18 -27.27 0.27 10.97
C MET A 18 -27.56 -1.25 11.04
N GLY A 19 -27.39 -1.89 12.20
CA GLY A 19 -27.70 -3.30 12.41
C GLY A 19 -26.55 -4.28 12.10
N TYR A 20 -25.33 -3.79 11.85
CA TYR A 20 -24.17 -4.65 11.61
C TYR A 20 -23.45 -5.05 12.90
N GLU A 21 -23.02 -6.30 12.99
CA GLU A 21 -22.08 -6.73 14.02
C GLU A 21 -20.66 -6.23 13.70
N VAL A 22 -20.07 -5.45 14.61
CA VAL A 22 -18.71 -4.94 14.47
C VAL A 22 -17.85 -5.38 15.64
N TYR A 23 -16.74 -6.05 15.33
CA TYR A 23 -15.67 -6.32 16.29
C TYR A 23 -14.59 -5.24 16.17
N ASP A 24 -14.42 -4.42 17.21
CA ASP A 24 -13.34 -3.44 17.24
C ASP A 24 -12.02 -4.10 17.68
N MET A 25 -10.94 -3.83 16.95
CA MET A 25 -9.59 -4.24 17.30
C MET A 25 -8.81 -3.01 17.71
N GLU A 26 -8.47 -2.94 18.99
CA GLU A 26 -7.75 -1.79 19.53
C GLU A 26 -6.30 -1.83 19.03
N LEU A 27 -5.92 -0.84 18.22
CA LEU A 27 -4.56 -0.66 17.70
C LEU A 27 -3.83 0.37 18.58
N PRO A 28 -2.59 0.10 19.05
CA PRO A 28 -1.83 1.07 19.83
C PRO A 28 -1.35 2.25 18.95
N PRO A 29 -1.27 3.48 19.49
CA PRO A 29 -0.77 4.65 18.77
C PRO A 29 0.77 4.70 18.66
N VAL A 30 1.47 3.89 19.44
CA VAL A 30 2.93 3.75 19.44
C VAL A 30 3.26 2.29 19.15
N LYS A 31 4.08 2.03 18.14
CA LYS A 31 4.45 0.67 17.71
C LYS A 31 5.87 0.27 18.13
N GLU A 32 6.67 1.25 18.55
CA GLU A 32 8.07 1.12 18.95
C GLU A 32 8.22 0.65 20.40
N SER A 33 7.20 0.86 21.24
CA SER A 33 7.22 0.47 22.65
C SER A 33 6.81 -0.99 22.84
N GLU A 34 7.42 -1.65 23.83
CA GLU A 34 7.06 -3.04 24.16
C GLU A 34 5.64 -3.12 24.74
N GLU A 35 5.18 -2.08 25.44
CA GLU A 35 3.80 -1.97 25.94
C GLU A 35 2.79 -1.96 24.78
N GLY A 36 3.06 -1.17 23.74
CA GLY A 36 2.22 -1.12 22.54
C GLY A 36 2.19 -2.46 21.83
N ARG A 37 3.35 -3.11 21.70
CA ARG A 37 3.48 -4.43 21.07
C ARG A 37 2.71 -5.52 21.83
N GLU A 38 2.89 -5.62 23.14
CA GLU A 38 2.17 -6.62 23.94
C GLU A 38 0.66 -6.36 23.96
N TYR A 39 0.27 -5.08 24.02
CA TYR A 39 -1.14 -4.70 23.90
C TYR A 39 -1.75 -5.17 22.58
N TRP A 40 -1.05 -4.95 21.46
CA TRP A 40 -1.51 -5.39 20.14
C TRP A 40 -1.60 -6.91 20.03
N ARG A 41 -0.57 -7.65 20.48
CA ARG A 41 -0.58 -9.12 20.52
C ARG A 41 -1.79 -9.64 21.31
N ARG A 42 -2.06 -9.05 22.48
CA ARG A 42 -3.24 -9.40 23.28
C ARG A 42 -4.56 -9.12 22.54
N SER A 43 -4.65 -7.99 21.82
CA SER A 43 -5.80 -7.63 20.98
C SER A 43 -6.03 -8.67 19.88
N VAL A 44 -4.98 -9.08 19.16
CA VAL A 44 -5.04 -10.10 18.09
C VAL A 44 -5.35 -11.49 18.65
N ARG A 45 -4.78 -11.88 19.80
CA ARG A 45 -5.11 -13.13 20.49
C ARG A 45 -6.58 -13.18 20.91
N LYS A 46 -7.13 -12.07 21.44
CA LYS A 46 -8.56 -11.94 21.80
C LYS A 46 -9.44 -12.08 20.56
N PHE A 47 -9.09 -11.39 19.47
CA PHE A 47 -9.79 -11.53 18.19
C PHE A 47 -9.76 -12.98 17.68
N THR A 48 -8.61 -13.63 17.72
CA THR A 48 -8.43 -15.03 17.31
C THR A 48 -9.35 -15.98 18.10
N LYS A 49 -9.53 -15.75 19.40
CA LYS A 49 -10.47 -16.53 20.23
C LYS A 49 -11.92 -16.24 19.83
N ASN A 50 -12.26 -14.98 19.53
CA ASN A 50 -13.62 -14.58 19.17
C ASN A 50 -14.04 -15.00 17.75
N LEU A 51 -13.10 -15.26 16.84
CA LEU A 51 -13.40 -15.70 15.46
C LEU A 51 -14.33 -16.92 15.40
N LYS A 52 -14.28 -17.82 16.39
CA LYS A 52 -15.20 -18.96 16.46
C LYS A 52 -16.67 -18.52 16.59
N ASN A 53 -16.93 -17.46 17.34
CA ASN A 53 -18.29 -16.96 17.54
C ASN A 53 -18.85 -16.31 16.26
N ILE A 54 -17.96 -15.70 15.47
CA ILE A 54 -18.31 -15.02 14.22
C ILE A 54 -18.46 -16.02 13.07
N THR A 55 -17.53 -16.98 12.94
CA THR A 55 -17.42 -17.86 11.77
C THR A 55 -17.95 -19.28 12.00
N GLY A 56 -18.24 -19.64 13.25
CA GLY A 56 -18.51 -21.02 13.67
C GLY A 56 -17.27 -21.93 13.70
N GLN A 57 -16.11 -21.47 13.22
CA GLN A 57 -14.90 -22.30 13.07
C GLN A 57 -13.79 -21.88 14.03
N LYS A 58 -13.14 -22.86 14.67
CA LYS A 58 -11.94 -22.62 15.47
C LYS A 58 -10.72 -22.44 14.58
N VAL A 59 -9.88 -21.48 14.92
CA VAL A 59 -8.51 -21.40 14.37
C VAL A 59 -7.70 -22.57 14.92
N THR A 60 -7.03 -23.31 14.04
CA THR A 60 -6.21 -24.46 14.40
C THR A 60 -4.77 -24.26 13.93
N ARG A 61 -3.81 -24.86 14.63
CA ARG A 61 -2.39 -24.81 14.27
C ARG A 61 -2.16 -25.20 12.81
N LYS A 62 -2.76 -26.32 12.37
CA LYS A 62 -2.62 -26.84 11.00
C LYS A 62 -3.13 -25.84 9.97
N LYS A 63 -4.39 -25.41 10.09
CA LYS A 63 -5.00 -24.46 9.14
C LYS A 63 -4.26 -23.11 9.13
N LEU A 64 -3.86 -22.59 10.28
CA LEU A 64 -3.14 -21.32 10.34
C LEU A 64 -1.77 -21.39 9.64
N LYS A 65 -1.01 -22.46 9.90
CA LYS A 65 0.27 -22.71 9.22
C LYS A 65 0.10 -22.81 7.71
N GLU A 66 -0.90 -23.57 7.25
CA GLU A 66 -1.22 -23.70 5.82
C GLU A 66 -1.57 -22.33 5.21
N THR A 67 -2.43 -21.53 5.86
CA THR A 67 -2.83 -20.21 5.37
C THR A 67 -1.67 -19.20 5.35
N ILE A 68 -0.78 -19.20 6.36
CA ILE A 68 0.44 -18.38 6.33
C ILE A 68 1.26 -18.71 5.07
N GLY A 69 1.42 -19.99 4.75
CA GLY A 69 2.11 -20.42 3.53
C GLY A 69 1.41 -19.96 2.24
N LYS A 70 0.07 -20.00 2.18
CA LYS A 70 -0.69 -19.50 1.03
C LYS A 70 -0.52 -17.99 0.83
N VAL A 71 -0.60 -17.21 1.91
CA VAL A 71 -0.38 -15.76 1.87
C VAL A 71 1.05 -15.44 1.47
N ALA A 72 2.04 -16.17 2.00
CA ALA A 72 3.45 -15.98 1.61
C ALA A 72 3.67 -16.22 0.10
N LYS A 73 3.04 -17.24 -0.49
CA LYS A 73 3.07 -17.46 -1.96
C LYS A 73 2.50 -16.26 -2.72
N ALA A 74 1.32 -15.77 -2.32
CA ALA A 74 0.70 -14.58 -2.90
C ALA A 74 1.63 -13.36 -2.82
N GLN A 75 2.30 -13.17 -1.68
CA GLN A 75 3.29 -12.10 -1.48
C GLN A 75 4.52 -12.29 -2.37
N HIS A 76 5.01 -13.52 -2.58
CA HIS A 76 6.10 -13.79 -3.51
C HIS A 76 5.74 -13.41 -4.96
N SER A 77 4.53 -13.75 -5.42
CA SER A 77 4.03 -13.37 -6.75
C SER A 77 3.96 -11.85 -6.90
N TYR A 78 3.45 -11.14 -5.89
CA TYR A 78 3.49 -9.68 -5.85
C TYR A 78 4.92 -9.13 -5.92
N HIS A 79 5.84 -9.64 -5.10
CA HIS A 79 7.24 -9.20 -5.08
C HIS A 79 7.95 -9.40 -6.40
N ARG A 80 7.70 -10.53 -7.08
CA ARG A 80 8.26 -10.82 -8.41
C ARG A 80 7.89 -9.71 -9.39
N ILE A 81 6.60 -9.35 -9.48
CA ILE A 81 6.13 -8.24 -10.33
C ILE A 81 6.78 -6.92 -9.92
N GLN A 82 6.87 -6.63 -8.62
CA GLN A 82 7.51 -5.42 -8.12
C GLN A 82 8.98 -5.32 -8.55
N GLN A 83 9.75 -6.42 -8.59
CA GLN A 83 11.12 -6.39 -9.10
C GLN A 83 11.17 -6.02 -10.59
N LEU A 84 10.27 -6.57 -11.41
CA LEU A 84 10.22 -6.29 -12.85
C LEU A 84 9.93 -4.83 -13.16
N ARG A 85 9.13 -4.16 -12.31
CA ARG A 85 8.81 -2.72 -12.43
C ARG A 85 10.00 -1.78 -12.21
N LYS A 86 11.13 -2.28 -11.70
CA LYS A 86 12.39 -1.52 -11.64
C LYS A 86 13.02 -1.31 -13.03
N THR A 87 12.64 -2.12 -14.01
CA THR A 87 13.14 -2.04 -15.39
C THR A 87 12.84 -0.67 -16.01
N VAL A 88 13.81 -0.18 -16.81
CA VAL A 88 13.69 1.04 -17.62
C VAL A 88 13.95 0.65 -19.08
N PRO A 89 12.98 0.89 -20.00
CA PRO A 89 11.66 1.48 -19.77
C PRO A 89 10.71 0.56 -18.99
N ALA A 90 9.59 1.11 -18.50
CA ALA A 90 8.66 0.33 -17.66
C ALA A 90 7.84 -0.67 -18.50
N PRO A 91 7.78 -1.96 -18.12
CA PRO A 91 7.10 -2.99 -18.91
C PRO A 91 5.57 -3.00 -18.75
N VAL A 92 5.06 -2.35 -17.69
CA VAL A 92 3.65 -2.31 -17.31
C VAL A 92 3.31 -0.97 -16.67
N LEU A 93 2.06 -0.55 -16.83
CA LEU A 93 1.52 0.65 -16.20
C LEU A 93 1.15 0.35 -14.74
N GLY A 94 1.40 1.31 -13.85
CA GLY A 94 1.09 1.16 -12.43
C GLY A 94 -0.40 1.18 -12.12
N LYS A 95 -1.27 1.82 -12.92
CA LYS A 95 -2.73 1.70 -12.74
C LYS A 95 -3.21 0.26 -12.86
N ASP A 96 -2.58 -0.52 -13.75
CA ASP A 96 -2.96 -1.92 -14.01
C ASP A 96 -2.46 -2.80 -12.85
N ILE A 97 -1.29 -2.49 -12.30
CA ILE A 97 -0.79 -3.12 -11.07
C ILE A 97 -1.66 -2.77 -9.86
N PHE A 98 -2.14 -1.54 -9.74
CA PHE A 98 -3.09 -1.19 -8.68
C PHE A 98 -4.40 -1.98 -8.82
N LEU A 99 -4.94 -2.10 -10.03
CA LEU A 99 -6.13 -2.91 -10.29
C LEU A 99 -5.92 -4.37 -9.90
N ALA A 100 -4.85 -4.99 -10.41
CA ALA A 100 -4.51 -6.38 -10.10
C ALA A 100 -4.29 -6.59 -8.59
N THR A 101 -3.60 -5.65 -7.92
CA THR A 101 -3.35 -5.75 -6.48
C THR A 101 -4.62 -5.55 -5.66
N ASN A 102 -5.51 -4.64 -6.07
CA ASN A 102 -6.79 -4.41 -5.40
C ASN A 102 -7.71 -5.64 -5.45
N ALA A 103 -7.60 -6.47 -6.49
CA ALA A 103 -8.35 -7.72 -6.56
C ALA A 103 -8.08 -8.66 -5.37
N PHE A 104 -6.94 -8.51 -4.68
CA PHE A 104 -6.63 -9.27 -3.45
C PHE A 104 -7.68 -9.09 -2.34
N PHE A 105 -8.39 -7.95 -2.30
CA PHE A 105 -9.43 -7.70 -1.31
C PHE A 105 -10.73 -8.46 -1.56
N PHE A 106 -10.96 -8.90 -2.79
CA PHE A 106 -12.27 -9.38 -3.25
C PHE A 106 -12.23 -10.80 -3.82
N ASP A 107 -11.06 -11.22 -4.30
CA ASP A 107 -10.88 -12.50 -4.98
C ASP A 107 -10.52 -13.63 -4.00
N ASP A 108 -10.62 -14.87 -4.46
CA ASP A 108 -10.04 -16.01 -3.75
C ASP A 108 -8.51 -15.93 -3.78
N LEU A 109 -7.86 -16.20 -2.65
CA LEU A 109 -6.41 -16.05 -2.49
C LEU A 109 -5.62 -16.90 -3.50
N GLU A 110 -6.03 -18.15 -3.75
CA GLU A 110 -5.29 -19.05 -4.65
C GLU A 110 -5.52 -18.65 -6.10
N ARG A 111 -6.76 -18.34 -6.48
CA ARG A 111 -7.08 -17.83 -7.82
C ARG A 111 -6.34 -16.53 -8.12
N TRP A 112 -6.32 -15.59 -7.18
CA TRP A 112 -5.58 -14.34 -7.29
C TRP A 112 -4.08 -14.59 -7.47
N THR A 113 -3.51 -15.51 -6.68
CA THR A 113 -2.08 -15.87 -6.77
C THR A 113 -1.73 -16.40 -8.16
N VAL A 114 -2.55 -17.33 -8.69
CA VAL A 114 -2.36 -17.87 -10.05
C VAL A 114 -2.47 -16.77 -11.11
N ALA A 115 -3.42 -15.83 -10.97
CA ALA A 115 -3.55 -14.71 -11.89
C ALA A 115 -2.34 -13.78 -11.84
N MET A 116 -1.80 -13.52 -10.64
CA MET A 116 -0.60 -12.71 -10.45
C MET A 116 0.65 -13.39 -10.99
N ASP A 117 0.79 -14.72 -10.84
CA ASP A 117 1.90 -15.46 -11.44
C ASP A 117 1.86 -15.36 -12.97
N ARG A 118 0.68 -15.54 -13.58
CA ARG A 118 0.50 -15.38 -15.04
C ARG A 118 0.81 -13.96 -15.51
N LEU A 119 0.39 -12.95 -14.74
CA LEU A 119 0.73 -11.56 -15.03
C LEU A 119 2.25 -11.33 -14.92
N GLY A 120 2.91 -11.94 -13.92
CA GLY A 120 4.36 -11.92 -13.79
C GLY A 120 5.08 -12.53 -14.99
N ASP A 121 4.61 -13.68 -15.47
CA ASP A 121 5.15 -14.36 -16.67
C ASP A 121 5.05 -13.46 -17.91
N GLU A 122 3.90 -12.82 -18.13
CA GLU A 122 3.70 -11.90 -19.25
C GLU A 122 4.62 -10.67 -19.14
N ILE A 123 4.78 -10.10 -17.94
CA ILE A 123 5.67 -8.95 -17.73
C ILE A 123 7.14 -9.33 -17.96
N GLU A 124 7.57 -10.53 -17.56
CA GLU A 124 8.91 -11.04 -17.86
C GLU A 124 9.14 -11.19 -19.36
N GLU A 125 8.17 -11.74 -20.09
CA GLU A 125 8.23 -11.85 -21.55
C GLU A 125 8.33 -10.45 -22.19
N ARG A 126 7.54 -9.48 -21.73
CA ARG A 126 7.62 -8.09 -22.20
C ARG A 126 9.01 -7.49 -21.97
N VAL A 127 9.60 -7.70 -20.79
CA VAL A 127 10.97 -7.26 -20.48
C VAL A 127 11.98 -7.90 -21.44
N ALA A 128 11.92 -9.22 -21.64
CA ALA A 128 12.83 -9.95 -22.54
C ALA A 128 12.74 -9.45 -23.99
N ASN A 129 11.52 -9.17 -24.46
CA ASN A 129 11.24 -8.70 -25.81
C ASN A 129 11.37 -7.17 -25.97
N LYS A 130 11.78 -6.45 -24.92
CA LYS A 130 11.83 -4.97 -24.89
C LYS A 130 10.49 -4.32 -25.26
N HIS A 131 9.38 -5.00 -24.97
CA HIS A 131 8.04 -4.44 -25.08
C HIS A 131 7.76 -3.63 -23.81
N ASN A 132 7.53 -2.32 -23.97
CA ASN A 132 7.38 -1.41 -22.84
C ASN A 132 6.03 -0.68 -22.89
N ALA A 133 5.45 -0.46 -21.72
CA ALA A 133 4.20 0.28 -21.59
C ALA A 133 4.42 1.80 -21.53
N ALA A 134 5.64 2.24 -21.19
CA ALA A 134 6.04 3.64 -21.16
C ALA A 134 7.42 3.83 -21.79
N GLY A 135 7.69 5.03 -22.33
CA GLY A 135 8.97 5.35 -22.95
C GLY A 135 10.12 5.47 -21.96
N ALA A 136 11.36 5.31 -22.44
CA ALA A 136 12.58 5.38 -21.60
C ALA A 136 12.70 6.72 -20.84
N ARG A 137 12.19 7.80 -21.43
CA ARG A 137 12.24 9.16 -20.87
C ARG A 137 10.97 9.55 -20.11
N THR A 138 9.93 8.71 -20.10
CA THR A 138 8.70 8.96 -19.34
C THR A 138 9.06 9.14 -17.86
N PRO A 139 8.55 10.19 -17.18
CA PRO A 139 8.78 10.38 -15.76
C PRO A 139 8.26 9.21 -14.92
N ARG A 140 9.09 8.72 -14.01
CA ARG A 140 8.79 7.60 -13.13
C ARG A 140 8.29 8.12 -11.78
N ILE A 141 7.12 7.68 -11.34
CA ILE A 141 6.45 8.19 -10.14
C ILE A 141 6.39 7.12 -9.05
N VAL A 142 6.71 7.51 -7.81
CA VAL A 142 6.29 6.77 -6.62
C VAL A 142 4.98 7.37 -6.11
N PHE A 143 3.98 6.53 -5.89
CA PHE A 143 2.67 6.95 -5.39
C PHE A 143 2.57 6.68 -3.88
N THR A 144 2.15 7.66 -3.07
CA THR A 144 1.98 7.48 -1.62
C THR A 144 0.73 8.20 -1.11
N GLY A 145 0.32 7.83 0.10
CA GLY A 145 -0.73 8.51 0.85
C GLY A 145 -1.94 7.63 1.06
N SER A 146 -3.12 8.25 1.06
CA SER A 146 -4.40 7.53 1.12
C SER A 146 -4.51 6.56 -0.06
N PRO A 147 -4.86 5.29 0.17
CA PRO A 147 -4.81 4.26 -0.87
C PRO A 147 -5.84 4.51 -1.98
N PRO A 148 -5.49 4.30 -3.26
CA PRO A 148 -6.48 4.08 -4.29
C PRO A 148 -7.11 2.71 -4.04
N ILE A 149 -8.43 2.69 -3.87
CA ILE A 149 -9.23 1.48 -3.67
C ILE A 149 -10.20 1.36 -4.83
N PHE A 150 -10.17 0.24 -5.56
CA PHE A 150 -11.10 0.00 -6.65
C PHE A 150 -12.57 0.16 -6.17
N PRO A 151 -13.43 0.92 -6.89
CA PRO A 151 -13.24 1.45 -8.25
C PRO A 151 -12.55 2.83 -8.36
N ASN A 152 -12.15 3.45 -7.25
CA ASN A 152 -11.49 4.76 -7.27
C ASN A 152 -10.00 4.67 -7.60
N LEU A 153 -9.70 4.66 -8.90
CA LEU A 153 -8.35 4.76 -9.47
C LEU A 153 -8.10 6.13 -10.13
N LYS A 154 -8.85 7.18 -9.74
CA LYS A 154 -8.86 8.50 -10.38
C LYS A 154 -7.47 9.11 -10.55
N ILE A 155 -6.70 9.23 -9.46
CA ILE A 155 -5.37 9.84 -9.52
C ILE A 155 -4.35 8.96 -10.25
N PRO A 156 -4.25 7.63 -10.00
CA PRO A 156 -3.40 6.77 -10.81
C PRO A 156 -3.64 6.89 -12.32
N LEU A 157 -4.92 6.94 -12.74
CA LEU A 157 -5.29 7.13 -14.14
C LEU A 157 -4.82 8.48 -14.69
N MET A 158 -5.04 9.57 -13.95
CA MET A 158 -4.62 10.92 -14.39
C MET A 158 -3.09 11.05 -14.52
N ILE A 159 -2.32 10.44 -13.62
CA ILE A 159 -0.85 10.45 -13.70
C ILE A 159 -0.38 9.81 -15.00
N GLU A 160 -0.96 8.67 -15.37
CA GLU A 160 -0.51 7.93 -16.56
C GLU A 160 -1.05 8.50 -17.86
N LEU A 161 -2.24 9.13 -17.84
CA LEU A 161 -2.74 9.94 -18.95
C LEU A 161 -1.89 11.19 -19.22
N ALA A 162 -1.25 11.74 -18.19
CA ALA A 162 -0.32 12.87 -18.31
C ALA A 162 1.07 12.47 -18.85
N ASP A 163 1.24 11.23 -19.35
CA ASP A 163 2.51 10.71 -19.86
C ASP A 163 3.61 10.65 -18.78
N ALA A 164 3.23 10.10 -17.62
CA ALA A 164 4.12 9.57 -16.59
C ALA A 164 3.80 8.09 -16.33
N VAL A 165 4.62 7.40 -15.54
CA VAL A 165 4.38 5.98 -15.19
C VAL A 165 4.58 5.75 -13.70
N ILE A 166 3.62 5.07 -13.05
CA ILE A 166 3.73 4.74 -11.63
C ILE A 166 4.53 3.44 -11.48
N VAL A 167 5.70 3.52 -10.86
CA VAL A 167 6.67 2.40 -10.82
C VAL A 167 6.72 1.70 -9.46
N ALA A 168 6.31 2.40 -8.41
CA ALA A 168 6.14 1.82 -7.08
C ALA A 168 5.09 2.62 -6.29
N ASP A 169 4.66 2.04 -5.18
CA ASP A 169 3.74 2.68 -4.26
C ASP A 169 4.12 2.44 -2.80
N GLU A 170 3.58 3.28 -1.93
CA GLU A 170 3.67 3.20 -0.48
C GLU A 170 2.27 3.40 0.10
N THR A 171 1.34 2.49 -0.24
CA THR A 171 -0.06 2.56 0.18
C THR A 171 -0.51 1.30 0.91
N CYS A 172 -1.55 1.42 1.75
CA CYS A 172 -2.11 0.27 2.47
C CYS A 172 -2.99 -0.67 1.63
N SER A 173 -3.26 -0.32 0.36
CA SER A 173 -3.96 -1.19 -0.59
C SER A 173 -3.06 -1.99 -1.51
N SER A 174 -1.75 -1.79 -1.41
CA SER A 174 -0.76 -2.49 -2.22
C SER A 174 0.50 -2.77 -1.41
N ASN A 175 1.50 -1.87 -1.44
CA ASN A 175 2.82 -2.20 -0.93
C ASN A 175 2.82 -2.55 0.57
N ARG A 176 2.19 -1.75 1.43
CA ARG A 176 2.16 -2.04 2.88
C ARG A 176 1.37 -3.31 3.22
N LEU A 177 0.47 -3.75 2.33
CA LEU A 177 -0.34 -4.95 2.54
C LEU A 177 0.41 -6.23 2.17
N LEU A 178 1.30 -6.19 1.17
CA LEU A 178 1.88 -7.39 0.57
C LEU A 178 3.41 -7.46 0.67
N ASN A 179 4.10 -6.35 0.94
CA ASN A 179 5.56 -6.31 0.96
C ASN A 179 6.18 -7.13 2.11
N ASP A 180 5.61 -7.08 3.31
CA ASP A 180 6.25 -7.72 4.47
C ASP A 180 5.58 -9.06 4.79
N MET A 181 6.36 -10.13 4.82
CA MET A 181 5.89 -11.48 5.14
C MET A 181 5.84 -11.74 6.64
N VAL A 182 5.02 -12.69 7.06
CA VAL A 182 4.98 -13.14 8.46
C VAL A 182 6.24 -13.95 8.76
N SER A 183 7.01 -13.51 9.75
CA SER A 183 8.18 -14.26 10.27
C SER A 183 7.76 -15.07 11.49
N VAL A 184 7.77 -16.40 11.37
CA VAL A 184 7.37 -17.34 12.43
C VAL A 184 8.62 -18.00 13.01
N ASP A 185 8.89 -17.74 14.29
CA ASP A 185 9.99 -18.40 15.01
C ASP A 185 9.58 -19.83 15.38
N GLU A 186 8.42 -19.97 16.03
CA GLU A 186 7.89 -21.25 16.49
C GLU A 186 6.52 -21.55 15.90
N TRP A 187 6.30 -22.80 15.48
CA TRP A 187 5.08 -23.19 14.77
C TRP A 187 3.92 -23.60 15.69
N PHE A 188 3.90 -23.14 16.95
CA PHE A 188 2.74 -23.29 17.82
C PHE A 188 1.67 -22.24 17.49
N LEU A 189 0.43 -22.48 17.93
CA LEU A 189 -0.70 -21.65 17.50
C LEU A 189 -0.53 -20.18 17.90
N TYR A 190 -0.19 -19.89 19.16
CA TYR A 190 -0.11 -18.51 19.63
C TYR A 190 1.17 -17.79 19.18
N ASP A 191 2.27 -18.50 18.98
CA ASP A 191 3.48 -17.96 18.37
C ASP A 191 3.23 -17.50 16.92
N MET A 192 2.49 -18.29 16.13
CA MET A 192 2.04 -17.86 14.80
C MET A 192 1.09 -16.66 14.85
N VAL A 193 0.18 -16.60 15.83
CA VAL A 193 -0.73 -15.46 16.01
C VAL A 193 0.05 -14.20 16.36
N ASP A 194 1.07 -14.30 17.21
CA ASP A 194 1.91 -13.17 17.59
C ASP A 194 2.83 -12.74 16.47
N ALA A 195 3.33 -13.67 15.66
CA ALA A 195 4.07 -13.37 14.44
C ALA A 195 3.22 -12.56 13.44
N ILE A 196 1.95 -12.94 13.27
CA ILE A 196 1.00 -12.18 12.45
C ILE A 196 0.78 -10.79 13.06
N ALA A 197 0.56 -10.70 14.37
CA ALA A 197 0.38 -9.42 15.06
C ALA A 197 1.59 -8.50 14.86
N ASP A 198 2.80 -9.01 15.10
CA ASP A 198 4.06 -8.30 14.93
C ASP A 198 4.24 -7.81 13.49
N ARG A 199 3.92 -8.66 12.50
CA ARG A 199 3.99 -8.29 11.08
C ARG A 199 3.13 -7.06 10.77
N TYR A 200 1.89 -7.03 11.23
CA TYR A 200 0.98 -5.91 10.96
C TYR A 200 1.29 -4.64 11.76
N LEU A 201 2.00 -4.75 12.88
CA LEU A 201 2.36 -3.61 13.71
C LEU A 201 3.72 -3.02 13.31
N LYS A 202 4.78 -3.84 13.31
CA LYS A 202 6.16 -3.38 13.18
C LYS A 202 6.46 -2.78 11.81
N SER A 203 6.07 -3.46 10.73
CA SER A 203 6.39 -3.02 9.38
C SER A 203 5.46 -1.91 8.85
N CYS A 204 4.39 -1.60 9.58
CA CYS A 204 3.40 -0.64 9.14
C CYS A 204 3.95 0.80 9.20
N THR A 205 3.87 1.51 8.08
CA THR A 205 4.29 2.90 7.90
C THR A 205 3.09 3.85 7.83
N CYS A 206 1.98 3.49 8.50
CA CYS A 206 0.76 4.28 8.51
C CYS A 206 0.92 5.54 9.37
N PRO A 207 0.45 6.73 8.93
CA PRO A 207 0.56 7.98 9.68
C PRO A 207 -0.34 8.05 10.94
N VAL A 208 -0.94 6.94 11.34
CA VAL A 208 -1.73 6.83 12.59
C VAL A 208 -0.84 6.61 13.80
N PHE A 209 0.42 6.24 13.58
CA PHE A 209 1.40 6.10 14.65
C PHE A 209 2.05 7.45 14.97
N THR A 210 2.57 7.58 16.19
CA THR A 210 3.16 8.84 16.67
C THR A 210 4.43 9.24 15.91
N LEU A 211 5.23 8.26 15.48
CA LEU A 211 6.48 8.47 14.73
C LEU A 211 6.31 8.05 13.27
N ASN A 212 7.08 8.67 12.38
CA ASN A 212 7.01 8.40 10.94
C ASN A 212 8.39 8.18 10.28
N ASP A 213 9.46 8.01 11.06
CA ASP A 213 10.83 7.82 10.54
C ASP A 213 10.92 6.64 9.57
N ASP A 214 10.20 5.55 9.86
CA ASP A 214 10.12 4.37 8.99
C ASP A 214 9.50 4.71 7.63
N ARG A 215 8.44 5.54 7.62
CA ARG A 215 7.77 5.94 6.39
C ARG A 215 8.66 6.87 5.56
N GLN A 216 9.34 7.82 6.21
CA GLN A 216 10.30 8.71 5.56
C GLN A 216 11.41 7.91 4.87
N ARG A 217 12.05 6.98 5.61
CA ARG A 217 13.09 6.09 5.07
C ARG A 217 12.57 5.24 3.91
N ARG A 218 11.41 4.61 4.09
CA ARG A 218 10.79 3.75 3.08
C ARG A 218 10.51 4.49 1.77
N LEU A 219 10.00 5.71 1.83
CA LEU A 219 9.72 6.50 0.62
C LEU A 219 10.99 6.88 -0.14
N VAL A 220 12.03 7.32 0.57
CA VAL A 220 13.33 7.63 -0.04
C VAL A 220 13.94 6.37 -0.67
N GLU A 221 13.89 5.23 0.02
CA GLU A 221 14.35 3.94 -0.50
C GLU A 221 13.57 3.51 -1.75
N LEU A 222 12.25 3.61 -1.75
CA LEU A 222 11.42 3.31 -2.91
C LEU A 222 11.79 4.21 -4.11
N CYS A 223 11.99 5.51 -3.87
CA CYS A 223 12.40 6.42 -4.93
C CYS A 223 13.76 6.03 -5.53
N LYS A 224 14.72 5.65 -4.69
CA LYS A 224 16.05 5.19 -5.12
C LYS A 224 15.98 3.87 -5.89
N MET A 225 15.33 2.86 -5.30
CA MET A 225 15.24 1.50 -5.87
C MET A 225 14.52 1.44 -7.22
N TYR A 226 13.55 2.32 -7.45
CA TYR A 226 12.75 2.33 -8.69
C TYR A 226 13.14 3.47 -9.64
N SER A 227 14.23 4.19 -9.34
CA SER A 227 14.72 5.33 -10.11
C SER A 227 13.60 6.35 -10.39
N ALA A 228 12.88 6.74 -9.34
CA ALA A 228 11.77 7.66 -9.43
C ALA A 228 12.24 9.09 -9.72
N ASP A 229 11.54 9.77 -10.61
CA ASP A 229 11.73 11.18 -10.95
C ASP A 229 10.96 12.12 -10.01
N GLY A 230 9.89 11.63 -9.37
CA GLY A 230 9.10 12.38 -8.40
C GLY A 230 8.10 11.52 -7.62
N VAL A 231 7.44 12.14 -6.66
CA VAL A 231 6.42 11.52 -5.81
C VAL A 231 5.08 12.22 -6.00
N VAL A 232 4.00 11.45 -6.12
CA VAL A 232 2.64 11.97 -5.97
C VAL A 232 2.08 11.48 -4.64
N TYR A 233 1.77 12.44 -3.78
CA TYR A 233 1.19 12.23 -2.46
C TYR A 233 -0.30 12.54 -2.51
N GLN A 234 -1.16 11.53 -2.35
CA GLN A 234 -2.60 11.71 -2.30
C GLN A 234 -3.11 11.66 -0.85
N ALA A 235 -3.99 12.58 -0.47
CA ALA A 235 -4.84 12.44 0.71
C ALA A 235 -6.31 12.49 0.33
N PHE A 236 -7.16 11.68 0.97
CA PHE A 236 -8.60 11.88 0.87
C PHE A 236 -9.01 13.11 1.69
N ALA A 237 -9.97 13.88 1.19
CA ALA A 237 -10.57 14.99 1.93
C ALA A 237 -11.04 14.50 3.31
N GLY A 238 -10.62 15.19 4.38
CA GLY A 238 -10.89 14.81 5.77
C GLY A 238 -9.93 13.77 6.35
N CYS A 239 -8.93 13.28 5.61
CA CYS A 239 -7.94 12.33 6.11
C CYS A 239 -6.77 13.03 6.83
N GLN A 240 -7.05 13.52 8.05
CA GLN A 240 -6.16 14.38 8.83
C GLN A 240 -4.76 13.79 9.07
N VAL A 241 -4.65 12.48 9.31
CA VAL A 241 -3.34 11.84 9.57
C VAL A 241 -2.40 11.96 8.37
N TYR A 242 -2.89 11.77 7.14
CA TYR A 242 -2.07 11.94 5.94
C TYR A 242 -1.83 13.42 5.63
N GLU A 243 -2.81 14.28 5.86
CA GLU A 243 -2.66 15.72 5.64
C GLU A 243 -1.61 16.34 6.58
N LEU A 244 -1.63 15.99 7.87
CA LEU A 244 -0.67 16.50 8.84
C LEU A 244 0.76 16.04 8.54
N GLU A 245 0.92 14.79 8.14
CA GLU A 245 2.25 14.22 7.94
C GLU A 245 2.93 14.70 6.64
N GLN A 246 2.17 15.18 5.65
CA GLN A 246 2.68 15.53 4.32
C GLN A 246 3.89 16.47 4.36
N ARG A 247 3.93 17.42 5.31
CA ARG A 247 5.01 18.42 5.40
C ARG A 247 6.36 17.79 5.74
N SER A 248 6.35 16.84 6.67
CA SER A 248 7.57 16.11 7.04
C SER A 248 8.07 15.24 5.88
N ILE A 249 7.14 14.64 5.13
CA ILE A 249 7.43 13.83 3.95
C ILE A 249 7.96 14.70 2.80
N ALA A 250 7.39 15.89 2.59
CA ALA A 250 7.88 16.87 1.61
C ALA A 250 9.33 17.25 1.90
N LYS A 251 9.63 17.56 3.17
CA LYS A 251 10.95 17.98 3.63
C LYS A 251 12.01 16.90 3.36
N ILE A 252 11.78 15.65 3.78
CA ILE A 252 12.77 14.58 3.58
C ILE A 252 12.99 14.25 2.10
N LEU A 253 11.95 14.34 1.27
CA LEU A 253 12.06 14.14 -0.18
C LEU A 253 12.84 15.28 -0.83
N GLU A 254 12.60 16.52 -0.42
CA GLU A 254 13.33 17.70 -0.89
C GLU A 254 14.82 17.64 -0.51
N GLU A 255 15.14 17.25 0.73
CA GLU A 255 16.52 17.01 1.18
C GLU A 255 17.24 15.93 0.34
N ASN A 256 16.50 15.00 -0.23
CA ASN A 256 17.00 13.97 -1.16
C ASN A 256 16.87 14.38 -2.65
N GLY A 257 16.48 15.63 -2.95
CA GLY A 257 16.36 16.16 -4.30
C GLY A 257 15.22 15.56 -5.13
N ILE A 258 14.20 15.01 -4.47
CA ILE A 258 13.03 14.35 -5.06
C ILE A 258 11.82 15.31 -4.97
N PRO A 259 11.29 15.81 -6.09
CA PRO A 259 10.11 16.66 -6.09
C PRO A 259 8.85 15.87 -5.73
N MET A 260 7.94 16.50 -4.97
CA MET A 260 6.67 15.91 -4.55
C MET A 260 5.49 16.81 -4.96
N LEU A 261 4.41 16.20 -5.46
CA LEU A 261 3.11 16.84 -5.64
C LEU A 261 2.13 16.33 -4.58
N TYR A 262 1.61 17.22 -3.74
CA TYR A 262 0.49 16.92 -2.84
C TYR A 262 -0.86 17.15 -3.54
N ILE A 263 -1.74 16.16 -3.47
CA ILE A 263 -3.10 16.19 -3.99
C ILE A 263 -4.08 15.80 -2.88
N GLU A 264 -5.03 16.67 -2.61
CA GLU A 264 -6.25 16.29 -1.89
C GLU A 264 -7.33 15.92 -2.90
N THR A 265 -8.08 14.85 -2.64
CA THR A 265 -9.15 14.40 -3.52
C THR A 265 -10.23 13.62 -2.76
N ASP A 266 -11.32 13.30 -3.44
CA ASP A 266 -12.39 12.43 -2.96
C ASP A 266 -12.80 11.41 -4.05
N TYR A 267 -13.97 10.79 -3.92
CA TYR A 267 -14.54 9.89 -4.92
C TYR A 267 -15.36 10.62 -6.00
N SER A 268 -15.64 11.91 -5.81
CA SER A 268 -16.45 12.70 -6.74
C SER A 268 -15.68 12.96 -8.05
N PRO A 269 -16.38 12.97 -9.20
CA PRO A 269 -15.76 13.37 -10.47
C PRO A 269 -15.58 14.90 -10.59
N SER A 270 -16.20 15.71 -9.72
CA SER A 270 -16.30 17.17 -9.88
C SER A 270 -14.95 17.90 -9.93
N GLN A 271 -13.91 17.38 -9.29
CA GLN A 271 -12.58 18.01 -9.22
C GLN A 271 -11.63 17.59 -10.36
N SER A 272 -12.07 16.76 -11.30
CA SER A 272 -11.17 16.06 -12.22
C SER A 272 -10.34 16.98 -13.11
N GLY A 273 -10.91 18.07 -13.64
CA GLY A 273 -10.18 19.01 -14.52
C GLY A 273 -9.13 19.86 -13.79
N GLN A 274 -9.40 20.26 -12.55
CA GLN A 274 -8.41 20.99 -11.74
C GLN A 274 -7.24 20.08 -11.37
N LEU A 275 -7.54 18.83 -11.00
CA LEU A 275 -6.54 17.83 -10.62
C LEU A 275 -5.68 17.42 -11.83
N SER A 276 -6.27 17.21 -13.00
CA SER A 276 -5.53 16.88 -14.22
C SER A 276 -4.51 17.98 -14.56
N THR A 277 -4.92 19.25 -14.53
CA THR A 277 -4.03 20.39 -14.83
C THR A 277 -2.82 20.44 -13.89
N ARG A 278 -3.03 20.18 -12.59
CA ARG A 278 -1.93 20.16 -11.60
C ARG A 278 -0.98 18.99 -11.81
N ILE A 279 -1.51 17.81 -12.15
CA ILE A 279 -0.73 16.62 -12.45
C ILE A 279 0.09 16.83 -13.73
N GLU A 280 -0.53 17.33 -14.80
CA GLU A 280 0.13 17.65 -16.07
C GLU A 280 1.28 18.64 -15.86
N ALA A 281 1.04 19.74 -15.15
CA ALA A 281 2.07 20.73 -14.83
C ALA A 281 3.24 20.12 -14.05
N PHE A 282 2.95 19.23 -13.09
CA PHE A 282 3.99 18.52 -12.34
C PHE A 282 4.78 17.58 -13.25
N VAL A 283 4.11 16.76 -14.07
CA VAL A 283 4.76 15.82 -14.99
C VAL A 283 5.63 16.56 -16.00
N GLU A 284 5.16 17.67 -16.57
CA GLU A 284 5.96 18.52 -17.47
C GLU A 284 7.19 19.11 -16.76
N SER A 285 7.08 19.50 -15.49
CA SER A 285 8.24 19.94 -14.69
C SER A 285 9.28 18.82 -14.51
N LEU A 286 8.84 17.56 -14.35
CA LEU A 286 9.73 16.40 -14.26
C LEU A 286 10.43 16.13 -15.60
N LYS A 287 9.69 16.19 -16.72
CA LYS A 287 10.26 16.07 -18.07
C LYS A 287 11.35 17.12 -18.30
N ALA A 288 11.09 18.38 -17.94
CA ALA A 288 12.05 19.46 -18.05
C ALA A 288 13.31 19.23 -17.18
N ARG A 289 13.13 18.79 -15.92
CA ARG A 289 14.25 18.45 -15.01
C ARG A 289 15.10 17.31 -15.56
N LYS A 290 14.47 16.28 -16.14
CA LYS A 290 15.16 15.13 -16.74
C LYS A 290 15.97 15.52 -17.98
N ARG A 291 15.41 16.37 -18.84
CA ARG A 291 16.12 16.94 -20.00
C ARG A 291 17.36 17.76 -19.63
N ARG A 292 17.36 18.43 -18.47
CA ARG A 292 18.53 19.19 -17.97
C ARG A 292 19.63 18.32 -17.37
N ARG A 293 19.32 17.07 -16.98
CA ARG A 293 20.25 16.13 -16.36
C ARG A 293 20.88 15.15 -17.37
N ALA A 294 20.27 14.98 -18.53
CA ALA A 294 20.72 14.11 -19.63
C ALA A 294 21.65 14.89 -20.56
#